data_AF-A0A933X0Y9-F1
#
_entry.id   AF-A0A933X0Y9-F1
#
_cell.length_a   1.000
_cell.length_b   1.000
_cell.length_c   1.000
_cell.angle_alpha   90.00
_cell.angle_beta   90.00
_cell.angle_gamma   90.00
#
_symmetry.space_group_name_H-M   'P 1'
#
loop_
_entity.id
_entity.type
_entity.pdbx_description
1 polymer ?
#
loop_
_entity_poly.entity_id
_entity_poly.type
_entity_poly.pdbx_seq_one_letter_code
_entity_poly.pdbx_strand_id
1 'polypeptide(L)'
;MILLIIFAFLAGIITILSPCILPILPIILSSAVSKTKPIGIIVGFVASFTFFTLFLSTIVRTTGIPADYLRIFSIIIIFVFGISQLVPKYQEFVESLFSNFTKYIPQNNSSGFLIGMSLGLLWTPCVGPILASVISLAIAGTVTLDAFILTLAYSVGTAIPMFVIMSGGQRFIPRSPWIQKAFGVIMIITAIGIYFGIDRQFQTFILNKFPNYGTNLTKFEDKAIKKQLPKLGNASEIIAGGQWFGSTPLTIAGLKGKVILIDFWTYTCINCQRTLPYVQKWWTKYKDRGLVIIGVHSPEFEFEKNPNNVAKAIKDFGLTYPVVQDNDFATWQAYDNQYWPAKYLIDRDGTIRYTHFGEGKYDETEKIIQELLGTTAEISNSKSQNFARTPETYLGSARNPFKSGFTLTGNWQITKEYATAPDGGVLEMNFDAANVYLVMRPSNKPALIKIYLDGRPYNEFFVDSDKLYDIISIKDPGRHILKLEFDANKPQLYAFTFG
;
A
#
# COMPACT_ATOMS: atom_id res chain seq x y z
N MET A 1 -9.44 12.90 17.48
CA MET A 1 -8.16 13.45 17.99
C MET A 1 -7.90 13.17 19.47
N ILE A 2 -8.73 13.66 20.41
CA ILE A 2 -8.50 13.47 21.86
C ILE A 2 -8.32 12.01 22.26
N LEU A 3 -9.12 11.10 21.70
CA LEU A 3 -9.04 9.67 22.00
C LEU A 3 -7.73 9.03 21.48
N LEU A 4 -7.23 9.45 20.31
CA LEU A 4 -5.94 9.04 19.79
C LEU A 4 -4.78 9.52 20.66
N ILE A 5 -4.88 10.75 21.17
CA ILE A 5 -3.90 11.33 22.10
C ILE A 5 -3.84 10.50 23.39
N ILE A 6 -5.00 10.13 23.94
CA ILE A 6 -5.09 9.26 25.12
C ILE A 6 -4.50 7.88 24.82
N PHE A 7 -4.79 7.31 23.65
CA PHE A 7 -4.27 6.00 23.28
C PHE A 7 -2.74 6.04 23.07
N ALA A 8 -2.22 7.04 22.37
CA ALA A 8 -0.79 7.26 22.19
C ALA A 8 -0.07 7.43 23.53
N PHE A 9 -0.68 8.18 24.45
CA PHE A 9 -0.19 8.35 25.81
C PHE A 9 -0.15 7.03 26.60
N LEU A 10 -1.22 6.23 26.55
CA LEU A 10 -1.28 4.91 27.20
C LEU A 10 -0.30 3.92 26.58
N ALA A 11 -0.16 3.92 25.25
CA ALA A 11 0.83 3.10 24.54
C ALA A 11 2.25 3.48 24.99
N GLY A 12 2.53 4.77 25.15
CA GLY A 12 3.80 5.24 25.72
C GLY A 12 4.05 4.69 27.12
N ILE A 13 3.04 4.66 27.99
CA ILE A 13 3.16 4.08 29.34
C ILE A 13 3.52 2.59 29.27
N ILE A 14 2.85 1.83 28.40
CA ILE A 14 3.07 0.37 28.26
C ILE A 14 4.45 0.07 27.67
N THR A 15 4.97 0.98 26.83
CA THR A 15 6.25 0.80 26.15
C THR A 15 7.40 0.59 27.13
N ILE A 16 7.31 1.03 28.39
CA ILE A 16 8.37 0.76 29.39
C ILE A 16 8.65 -0.72 29.65
N LEU A 17 7.69 -1.59 29.34
CA LEU A 17 7.84 -3.05 29.41
C LEU A 17 8.63 -3.62 28.23
N SER A 18 8.96 -2.79 27.23
CA SER A 18 9.70 -3.20 26.06
C SER A 18 11.09 -3.71 26.45
N PRO A 19 11.53 -4.86 25.90
CA PRO A 19 12.81 -5.47 26.21
C PRO A 19 14.01 -4.56 25.91
N CYS A 20 13.83 -3.49 25.13
CA CYS A 20 14.87 -2.52 24.80
C CYS A 20 15.14 -1.49 25.90
N ILE A 21 14.22 -1.27 26.84
CA ILE A 21 14.33 -0.20 27.87
C ILE A 21 14.86 -0.75 29.19
N LEU A 22 14.41 -1.95 29.56
CA LEU A 22 14.82 -2.64 30.78
C LEU A 22 16.34 -2.73 30.98
N PRO A 23 17.16 -2.97 29.93
CA PRO A 23 18.61 -3.06 30.09
C PRO A 23 19.31 -1.73 30.40
N ILE A 24 18.70 -0.60 30.02
CA ILE A 24 19.26 0.75 30.18
C ILE A 24 18.86 1.35 31.54
N LEU A 25 17.79 0.83 32.14
CA LEU A 25 17.27 1.26 33.43
C LEU A 25 18.33 1.36 34.54
N PRO A 26 19.29 0.41 34.69
CA PRO A 26 20.33 0.51 35.72
C PRO A 26 21.30 1.68 35.51
N ILE A 27 21.59 2.05 34.26
CA ILE A 27 22.46 3.17 33.87
C ILE A 27 21.74 4.49 34.15
N ILE A 28 20.45 4.57 33.85
CA ILE A 28 19.64 5.75 34.14
C ILE A 28 19.56 5.98 35.65
N LEU A 29 19.39 4.93 36.45
CA LEU A 29 19.36 5.00 37.91
C LEU A 29 20.70 5.44 38.52
N SER A 30 21.85 5.12 37.89
CA SER A 30 23.16 5.61 38.34
C SER A 30 23.41 7.08 38.01
N SER A 31 22.74 7.62 36.99
CA SER A 31 22.82 9.04 36.61
C SER A 31 21.89 9.96 37.43
N ALA A 32 20.87 9.41 38.09
CA ALA A 32 19.80 10.12 38.80
C ALA A 32 20.15 10.53 40.26
N VAL A 33 21.41 10.85 40.55
CA VAL A 33 21.90 11.09 41.94
C VAL A 33 21.54 12.50 42.48
N SER A 34 21.04 13.42 41.64
CA SER A 34 20.68 14.80 42.04
C SER A 34 19.21 15.12 41.74
N LYS A 35 18.56 15.93 42.60
CA LYS A 35 17.12 16.26 42.55
C LYS A 35 16.64 16.92 41.24
N THR A 36 17.53 17.59 40.50
CA THR A 36 17.18 18.33 39.26
C THR A 36 17.51 17.58 37.97
N LYS A 37 18.33 16.52 38.05
CA LYS A 37 18.79 15.76 36.87
C LYS A 37 17.70 14.95 36.15
N PRO A 38 16.72 14.33 36.84
CA PRO A 38 15.66 13.56 36.18
C PRO A 38 14.80 14.39 35.21
N ILE A 39 14.50 15.64 35.57
CA ILE A 39 13.71 16.55 34.71
C ILE A 39 14.47 16.89 33.43
N GLY A 40 15.78 17.14 33.54
CA GLY A 40 16.64 17.39 32.37
C GLY A 40 16.68 16.20 31.41
N ILE A 41 16.77 14.98 31.93
CA ILE A 41 16.76 13.74 31.12
C ILE A 41 15.45 13.58 30.35
N ILE A 42 14.32 13.84 30.99
CA ILE A 42 12.99 13.73 30.37
C ILE A 42 12.82 14.77 29.27
N VAL A 43 13.15 16.03 29.54
CA VAL A 43 13.01 17.11 28.55
C VAL A 43 13.91 16.84 27.35
N GLY A 44 15.15 16.39 27.58
CA GLY A 44 16.08 16.00 26.51
C GLY A 44 15.56 14.84 25.68
N PHE A 45 14.99 13.83 26.33
CA PHE A 45 14.41 12.65 25.68
C PHE A 45 13.19 13.01 24.81
N VAL A 46 12.22 13.75 25.36
CA VAL A 46 11.01 14.14 24.62
C VAL A 46 11.37 15.01 23.41
N ALA A 47 12.28 15.98 23.60
CA ALA A 47 12.72 16.87 22.53
C ALA A 47 13.45 16.12 21.41
N SER A 48 14.44 15.28 21.74
CA SER A 48 15.20 14.56 20.71
C SER A 48 14.33 13.52 20.01
N PHE A 49 13.53 12.76 20.74
CA PHE A 49 12.67 11.73 20.16
C PHE A 49 11.63 12.34 19.19
N THR A 50 10.99 13.45 19.57
CA THR A 50 10.03 14.14 18.70
C THR A 50 10.71 14.67 17.44
N PHE A 51 11.85 15.34 17.59
CA PHE A 51 12.61 15.91 16.48
C PHE A 51 13.09 14.82 15.51
N PHE A 52 13.76 13.77 15.99
CA PHE A 52 14.29 12.71 15.15
C PHE A 52 13.20 11.87 14.49
N THR A 53 12.08 11.62 15.17
CA THR A 53 10.95 10.90 14.57
C THR A 53 10.37 11.66 13.37
N LEU A 54 10.15 12.97 13.51
CA LEU A 54 9.62 13.81 12.43
C LEU A 54 10.64 13.99 11.29
N PHE A 55 11.90 14.18 11.62
CA PHE A 55 12.99 14.30 10.66
C PHE A 55 13.16 13.01 9.84
N LEU A 56 13.19 11.86 10.52
CA LEU A 56 13.30 10.55 9.86
C LEU A 56 12.07 10.28 8.96
N SER A 57 10.86 10.60 9.43
CA SER A 57 9.65 10.48 8.61
C SER A 57 9.73 11.31 7.32
N THR A 58 10.28 12.52 7.41
CA THR A 58 10.50 13.39 6.24
C THR A 58 11.52 12.79 5.27
N ILE A 59 12.64 12.24 5.79
CA ILE A 59 13.65 11.57 4.96
C ILE A 59 13.07 10.36 4.24
N VAL A 60 12.34 9.50 4.95
CA VAL A 60 11.76 8.29 4.35
C VAL A 60 10.80 8.64 3.22
N ARG A 61 9.99 9.70 3.41
CA ARG A 61 9.06 10.19 2.38
C ARG A 61 9.77 10.71 1.14
N THR A 62 10.90 11.40 1.28
CA THR A 62 11.62 12.00 0.14
C THR A 62 12.54 11.02 -0.58
N THR A 63 13.07 10.03 0.15
CA THR A 63 14.06 9.08 -0.38
C THR A 63 13.44 7.77 -0.88
N GLY A 64 12.19 7.46 -0.53
CA GLY A 64 11.49 6.25 -0.99
C GLY A 64 12.11 4.94 -0.50
N ILE A 65 12.89 4.97 0.57
CA ILE A 65 13.62 3.81 1.08
C ILE A 65 12.61 2.72 1.52
N PRO A 66 12.72 1.48 0.99
CA PRO A 66 11.85 0.39 1.39
C PRO A 66 11.94 0.10 2.90
N ALA A 67 10.80 -0.11 3.54
CA ALA A 67 10.69 -0.30 5.00
C ALA A 67 11.55 -1.47 5.54
N ASP A 68 11.83 -2.47 4.70
CA ASP A 68 12.68 -3.60 5.08
C ASP A 68 14.14 -3.21 5.33
N TYR A 69 14.67 -2.18 4.65
CA TYR A 69 16.04 -1.69 4.92
C TYR A 69 16.16 -1.04 6.29
N LEU A 70 15.19 -0.20 6.68
CA LEU A 70 15.15 0.44 7.99
C LEU A 70 15.01 -0.59 9.11
N ARG A 71 14.25 -1.66 8.86
CA ARG A 71 14.11 -2.80 9.77
C ARG A 71 15.44 -3.52 9.97
N ILE A 72 16.15 -3.86 8.89
CA ILE A 72 17.46 -4.53 8.97
C ILE A 72 18.47 -3.66 9.72
N PHE A 73 18.51 -2.36 9.42
CA PHE A 73 19.38 -1.42 10.13
C PHE A 73 19.12 -1.39 11.64
N SER A 74 17.85 -1.38 12.04
CA SER A 74 17.44 -1.41 13.45
C SER A 74 17.85 -2.73 14.15
N ILE A 75 17.70 -3.87 13.45
CA ILE A 75 18.12 -5.19 13.96
C ILE A 75 19.63 -5.21 14.24
N ILE A 76 20.45 -4.68 13.32
CA ILE A 76 21.91 -4.63 13.47
C ILE A 76 22.30 -3.83 14.72
N ILE A 77 21.69 -2.66 14.92
CA ILE A 77 21.96 -1.81 16.10
C ILE A 77 21.61 -2.53 17.40
N ILE A 78 20.42 -3.14 17.48
CA ILE A 78 19.97 -3.86 18.68
C ILE A 78 20.90 -5.05 18.98
N PHE A 79 21.30 -5.79 17.95
CA PHE A 79 22.20 -6.93 18.08
C PHE A 79 23.59 -6.51 18.61
N VAL A 80 24.17 -5.44 18.05
CA VAL A 80 25.44 -4.88 18.52
C VAL A 80 25.36 -4.42 19.98
N PHE A 81 24.27 -3.73 20.35
CA PHE A 81 24.08 -3.26 21.72
C PHE A 81 23.89 -4.43 22.70
N GLY A 82 23.17 -5.49 22.30
CA GLY A 82 23.04 -6.71 23.08
C GLY A 82 24.39 -7.41 23.33
N ILE A 83 25.25 -7.51 22.31
CA ILE A 83 26.60 -8.08 22.45
C ILE A 83 27.45 -7.23 23.40
N SER A 84 27.34 -5.89 23.31
CA SER A 84 28.07 -4.97 24.18
C SER A 84 27.76 -5.19 25.67
N GLN A 85 26.56 -5.64 26.01
CA GLN A 85 26.17 -5.93 27.40
C GLN A 85 26.65 -7.30 27.92
N LEU A 86 27.04 -8.21 27.02
CA LEU A 86 27.50 -9.55 27.40
C LEU A 86 29.01 -9.57 27.70
N VAL A 87 29.78 -8.71 27.03
CA VAL A 87 31.25 -8.67 27.12
C VAL A 87 31.73 -7.36 27.77
N PRO A 88 32.12 -7.36 29.05
CA PRO A 88 32.55 -6.13 29.74
C PRO A 88 33.76 -5.44 29.11
N LYS A 89 34.64 -6.17 28.41
CA LYS A 89 35.76 -5.58 27.65
C LYS A 89 35.31 -4.70 26.47
N TYR A 90 34.16 -5.00 25.86
CA TYR A 90 33.61 -4.15 24.80
C TYR A 90 33.03 -2.85 25.36
N GLN A 91 32.53 -2.88 26.60
CA GLN A 91 32.00 -1.69 27.26
C GLN A 91 33.10 -0.64 27.46
N GLU A 92 34.30 -1.05 27.88
CA GLU A 92 35.46 -0.15 28.01
C GLU A 92 35.91 0.43 26.66
N PHE A 93 35.86 -0.37 25.58
CA PHE A 93 36.17 0.11 24.22
C PHE A 93 35.16 1.16 23.74
N VAL A 94 33.86 0.91 23.92
CA VAL A 94 32.79 1.87 23.56
C VAL A 94 32.90 3.13 24.42
N GLU A 95 33.11 2.99 25.74
CA GLU A 95 33.34 4.13 26.63
C GLU A 95 34.59 4.93 26.22
N SER A 96 35.66 4.27 25.75
CA SER A 96 36.85 4.96 25.23
C SER A 96 36.56 5.77 23.95
N LEU A 97 35.75 5.25 23.02
CA LEU A 97 35.34 5.96 21.81
C LEU A 97 34.50 7.20 22.12
N PHE A 98 33.58 7.08 23.08
CA PHE A 98 32.73 8.19 23.51
C PHE A 98 33.44 9.16 24.47
N SER A 99 34.50 8.74 25.16
CA SER A 99 35.26 9.58 26.10
C SER A 99 35.90 10.81 25.44
N ASN A 100 36.32 10.66 24.18
CA ASN A 100 36.81 11.77 23.37
C ASN A 100 35.71 12.80 23.06
N PHE A 101 34.46 12.35 22.94
CA PHE A 101 33.31 13.20 22.67
C PHE A 101 32.76 13.85 23.96
N THR A 102 32.79 13.14 25.08
CA THR A 102 32.34 13.65 26.39
C THR A 102 33.30 14.66 27.01
N LYS A 103 34.56 14.72 26.56
CA LYS A 103 35.53 15.77 26.94
C LYS A 103 35.08 17.19 26.60
N TYR A 104 34.18 17.34 25.62
CA TYR A 104 33.58 18.61 25.21
C TYR A 104 32.25 18.94 25.92
N ILE A 105 31.80 18.10 26.85
CA ILE A 105 30.49 18.25 27.51
C ILE A 105 30.67 18.92 28.89
N PRO A 106 30.10 20.11 29.14
CA PRO A 106 30.21 20.79 30.42
C PRO A 106 29.53 19.99 31.56
N GLN A 107 30.20 19.83 32.70
CA GLN A 107 29.66 19.17 33.91
C GLN A 107 28.60 20.01 34.67
N ASN A 108 27.74 20.73 33.95
CA ASN A 108 26.71 21.56 34.58
C ASN A 108 25.37 20.80 34.70
N ASN A 109 24.34 21.43 35.28
CA ASN A 109 22.97 20.87 35.36
C ASN A 109 22.39 20.44 34.00
N SER A 110 22.96 20.90 32.88
CA SER A 110 22.64 20.49 31.49
C SER A 110 23.09 19.06 31.13
N SER A 111 23.89 18.40 31.96
CA SER A 111 24.32 17.00 31.76
C SER A 111 23.14 16.03 31.65
N GLY A 112 22.05 16.28 32.37
CA GLY A 112 20.82 15.48 32.26
C GLY A 112 20.17 15.59 30.88
N PHE A 113 20.15 16.79 30.28
CA PHE A 113 19.56 17.02 28.96
C PHE A 113 20.29 16.25 27.86
N LEU A 114 21.62 16.24 27.88
CA LEU A 114 22.43 15.52 26.89
C LEU A 114 22.28 14.00 26.99
N ILE A 115 22.19 13.48 28.21
CA ILE A 115 21.86 12.06 28.44
C ILE A 115 20.46 11.75 27.90
N GLY A 116 19.49 12.63 28.12
CA GLY A 116 18.15 12.53 27.53
C GLY A 116 18.17 12.51 26.00
N MET A 117 18.96 13.38 25.39
CA MET A 117 19.07 13.48 23.93
C MET A 117 19.59 12.18 23.29
N SER A 118 20.66 11.61 23.85
CA SER A 118 21.23 10.35 23.35
C SER A 118 20.28 9.17 23.55
N LEU A 119 19.54 9.15 24.65
CA LEU A 119 18.52 8.13 24.92
C LEU A 119 17.38 8.19 23.89
N GLY A 120 16.91 9.37 23.50
CA GLY A 120 15.84 9.49 22.49
C GLY A 120 16.26 8.99 21.11
N LEU A 121 17.51 9.22 20.72
CA LEU A 121 18.10 8.66 19.51
C LEU A 121 18.14 7.13 19.53
N LEU A 122 18.61 6.55 20.65
CA LEU A 122 18.71 5.10 20.81
C LEU A 122 17.34 4.42 20.90
N TRP A 123 16.30 5.14 21.32
CA TRP A 123 14.95 4.62 21.47
C TRP A 123 14.21 4.55 20.12
N THR A 124 14.52 5.44 19.17
CA THR A 124 13.83 5.55 17.86
C THR A 124 13.72 4.21 17.08
N PRO A 125 14.78 3.37 16.98
CA PRO A 125 14.71 2.09 16.26
C PRO A 125 13.85 1.02 16.94
N CYS A 126 13.62 1.14 18.26
CA CYS A 126 13.02 0.10 19.10
C CYS A 126 11.50 0.24 19.25
N VAL A 127 10.89 1.34 18.78
CA VAL A 127 9.44 1.59 18.90
C VAL A 127 8.61 0.89 17.81
N GLY A 128 9.27 0.22 16.88
CA GLY A 128 8.66 -0.86 16.08
C GLY A 128 7.35 -0.48 15.36
N PRO A 129 6.41 -1.45 15.22
CA PRO A 129 5.16 -1.30 14.47
C PRO A 129 4.17 -0.29 15.05
N ILE A 130 4.26 0.06 16.34
CA ILE A 130 3.33 0.99 16.99
C ILE A 130 3.52 2.40 16.43
N LEU A 131 4.78 2.83 16.29
CA LEU A 131 5.09 4.06 15.54
C LEU A 131 4.74 3.90 14.06
N ALA A 132 4.91 2.72 13.45
CA ALA A 132 4.55 2.53 12.05
C ALA A 132 3.05 2.79 11.80
N SER A 133 2.16 2.40 12.72
CA SER A 133 0.72 2.74 12.65
C SER A 133 0.49 4.25 12.73
N VAL A 134 1.11 4.93 13.70
CA VAL A 134 0.98 6.39 13.90
C VAL A 134 1.61 7.17 12.73
N ILE A 135 2.73 6.70 12.21
CA ILE A 135 3.45 7.28 11.06
C ILE A 135 2.66 7.03 9.76
N SER A 136 2.01 5.86 9.60
CA SER A 136 1.14 5.60 8.44
C SER A 136 -0.02 6.59 8.37
N LEU A 137 -0.62 6.94 9.51
CA LEU A 137 -1.61 8.02 9.61
C LEU A 137 -1.01 9.40 9.29
N ALA A 138 0.24 9.66 9.70
CA ALA A 138 0.94 10.91 9.41
C ALA A 138 1.34 11.05 7.94
N ILE A 139 1.59 9.95 7.22
CA ILE A 139 1.95 9.96 5.79
C ILE A 139 0.75 10.33 4.90
N ALA A 140 -0.48 10.00 5.33
CA ALA A 140 -1.71 10.36 4.62
C ALA A 140 -2.05 11.87 4.68
N GLY A 141 -1.30 12.68 5.43
CA GLY A 141 -1.42 14.13 5.47
C GLY A 141 -0.07 14.81 5.24
N THR A 142 -0.06 15.99 4.62
CA THR A 142 1.12 16.87 4.64
C THR A 142 1.39 17.32 6.07
N VAL A 143 2.51 16.87 6.68
CA VAL A 143 3.07 17.26 8.00
C VAL A 143 2.08 18.05 8.87
N THR A 144 1.06 17.39 9.41
CA THR A 144 0.02 18.05 10.19
C THR A 144 0.47 18.24 11.64
N LEU A 145 -0.02 19.31 12.25
CA LEU A 145 0.08 19.60 13.68
C LEU A 145 -0.39 18.40 14.54
N ASP A 146 -1.24 17.54 13.99
CA ASP A 146 -1.74 16.32 14.61
C ASP A 146 -0.66 15.25 14.81
N ALA A 147 0.23 15.04 13.83
CA ALA A 147 1.34 14.09 13.96
C ALA A 147 2.30 14.51 15.08
N PHE A 148 2.61 15.82 15.15
CA PHE A 148 3.40 16.39 16.22
C PHE A 148 2.75 16.17 17.60
N ILE A 149 1.45 16.46 17.73
CA ILE A 149 0.71 16.26 18.99
C ILE A 149 0.70 14.79 19.42
N LEU A 150 0.52 13.86 18.48
CA LEU A 150 0.49 12.42 18.79
C LEU A 150 1.87 11.92 19.23
N THR A 151 2.95 12.31 18.53
CA THR A 151 4.32 11.97 18.93
C THR A 151 4.64 12.55 20.31
N LEU A 152 4.26 13.81 20.56
CA LEU A 152 4.44 14.45 21.86
C LEU A 152 3.68 13.71 22.97
N ALA A 153 2.42 13.34 22.74
CA ALA A 153 1.61 12.60 23.70
C ALA A 153 2.21 11.23 24.03
N TYR A 154 2.68 10.51 23.02
CA TYR A 154 3.39 9.24 23.19
C TYR A 154 4.69 9.41 24.01
N SER A 155 5.51 10.41 23.68
CA SER A 155 6.76 10.70 24.41
C SER A 155 6.52 11.08 25.86
N VAL A 156 5.50 11.89 26.13
CA VAL A 156 5.10 12.22 27.52
C VAL A 156 4.59 10.98 28.24
N GLY A 157 3.84 10.11 27.57
CA GLY A 157 3.40 8.82 28.11
C GLY A 157 4.56 7.92 28.53
N THR A 158 5.62 7.82 27.71
CA THR A 158 6.84 7.07 28.08
C THR A 158 7.64 7.72 29.21
N ALA A 159 7.65 9.07 29.28
CA ALA A 159 8.45 9.81 30.24
C ALA A 159 7.92 9.71 31.68
N ILE A 160 6.61 9.56 31.87
CA ILE A 160 6.00 9.52 33.21
C ILE A 160 6.45 8.29 34.01
N PRO A 161 6.33 7.04 33.52
CA PRO A 161 6.82 5.87 34.23
C PRO A 161 8.33 5.94 34.47
N MET A 162 9.09 6.47 33.52
CA MET A 162 10.54 6.67 33.66
C MET A 162 10.86 7.62 34.81
N PHE A 163 10.12 8.73 34.95
CA PHE A 163 10.26 9.67 36.07
C PHE A 163 9.97 9.02 37.42
N VAL A 164 8.91 8.21 37.49
CA VAL A 164 8.52 7.49 38.70
C VAL A 164 9.60 6.51 39.13
N ILE A 165 10.15 5.73 38.19
CA ILE A 165 11.23 4.79 38.47
C ILE A 165 12.51 5.52 38.88
N MET A 166 12.85 6.64 38.24
CA MET A 166 14.04 7.42 38.61
C MET A 166 13.93 8.02 40.02
N SER A 167 12.73 8.42 40.43
CA SER A 167 12.49 9.04 41.74
C SER A 167 12.39 8.02 42.88
N GLY A 168 11.96 6.78 42.61
CA GLY A 168 11.72 5.74 43.63
C GLY A 168 12.61 4.48 43.55
N GLY A 169 13.33 4.27 42.44
CA GLY A 169 13.98 3.00 42.10
C GLY A 169 15.27 2.68 42.85
N GLN A 170 15.90 3.68 43.50
CA GLN A 170 17.13 3.47 44.29
C GLN A 170 16.94 2.51 45.48
N ARG A 171 15.69 2.30 45.93
CA ARG A 171 15.38 1.47 47.09
C ARG A 171 15.03 0.02 46.75
N PHE A 172 14.69 -0.29 45.49
CA PHE A 172 14.06 -1.55 45.11
C PHE A 172 14.85 -2.41 44.11
N ILE A 173 15.86 -1.86 43.40
CA ILE A 173 16.59 -2.62 42.37
C ILE A 173 18.04 -2.89 42.83
N PRO A 174 18.37 -4.09 43.33
CA PRO A 174 19.75 -4.46 43.65
C PRO A 174 20.61 -4.52 42.38
N ARG A 175 21.81 -3.92 42.43
CA ARG A 175 22.82 -3.97 41.36
C ARG A 175 23.42 -5.37 41.26
N SER A 176 22.70 -6.30 40.63
CA SER A 176 23.24 -7.62 40.32
C SER A 176 23.76 -7.67 38.89
N PRO A 177 25.06 -7.99 38.66
CA PRO A 177 25.62 -8.12 37.31
C PRO A 177 24.99 -9.27 36.51
N TRP A 178 24.36 -10.23 37.18
CA TRP A 178 23.64 -11.33 36.53
C TRP A 178 22.38 -10.85 35.81
N ILE A 179 21.68 -9.85 36.36
CA ILE A 179 20.45 -9.28 35.76
C ILE A 179 20.78 -8.58 34.44
N GLN A 180 21.88 -7.82 34.38
CA GLN A 180 22.31 -7.15 33.13
C GLN A 180 22.68 -8.15 32.03
N LYS A 181 23.39 -9.24 32.38
CA LYS A 181 23.71 -10.30 31.41
C LYS A 181 22.46 -11.01 30.89
N ALA A 182 21.50 -11.30 31.78
CA ALA A 182 20.22 -11.90 31.38
C ALA A 182 19.46 -11.03 30.37
N PHE A 183 19.42 -9.71 30.60
CA PHE A 183 18.78 -8.77 29.67
C PHE A 183 19.52 -8.64 28.34
N GLY A 184 20.85 -8.62 28.35
CA GLY A 184 21.65 -8.63 27.11
C GLY A 184 21.39 -9.87 26.24
N VAL A 185 21.26 -11.05 26.87
CA VAL A 185 20.90 -12.30 26.17
C VAL A 185 19.48 -12.22 25.58
N ILE A 186 18.50 -11.71 26.33
CA ILE A 186 17.12 -11.53 25.85
C ILE A 186 17.07 -10.61 24.63
N MET A 187 17.83 -9.50 24.64
CA MET A 187 17.93 -8.58 23.50
C MET A 187 18.48 -9.25 22.24
N ILE A 188 19.54 -10.05 22.38
CA ILE A 188 20.14 -10.80 21.25
C ILE A 188 19.13 -11.80 20.68
N ILE A 189 18.46 -12.57 21.54
CA ILE A 189 17.43 -13.53 21.13
C ILE A 189 16.28 -12.81 20.40
N THR A 190 15.86 -11.65 20.91
CA THR A 190 14.80 -10.85 20.30
C THR A 190 15.22 -10.32 18.91
N ALA A 191 16.44 -9.82 18.77
CA ALA A 191 16.97 -9.35 17.48
C ALA A 191 17.03 -10.47 16.44
N ILE A 192 17.51 -11.66 16.85
CA ILE A 192 17.53 -12.86 15.99
C ILE A 192 16.09 -13.27 15.62
N GLY A 193 15.15 -13.23 16.57
CA GLY A 193 13.75 -13.55 16.30
C GLY A 193 13.08 -12.61 15.30
N ILE A 194 13.37 -11.31 15.38
CA ILE A 194 12.88 -10.31 14.41
C ILE A 194 13.53 -10.53 13.04
N TYR A 195 14.81 -10.92 12.98
CA TYR A 195 15.49 -11.25 11.72
C TYR A 195 14.82 -12.41 10.98
N PHE A 196 14.43 -13.46 11.70
CA PHE A 196 13.69 -14.60 11.13
C PHE A 196 12.19 -14.33 10.93
N GLY A 197 11.70 -13.14 11.26
CA GLY A 197 10.29 -12.77 11.08
C GLY A 197 9.34 -13.44 12.08
N ILE A 198 9.85 -13.95 13.22
CA ILE A 198 9.05 -14.58 14.27
C ILE A 198 8.04 -13.57 14.85
N ASP A 199 8.40 -12.29 14.91
CA ASP A 199 7.51 -11.19 15.27
C ASP A 199 6.31 -11.08 14.33
N ARG A 200 6.52 -11.17 13.02
CA ARG A 200 5.46 -11.11 12.00
C ARG A 200 4.57 -12.35 12.09
N GLN A 201 5.15 -13.53 12.33
CA GLN A 201 4.39 -14.76 12.52
C GLN A 201 3.53 -14.72 13.79
N PHE A 202 4.08 -14.23 14.89
CA PHE A 202 3.34 -14.08 16.14
C PHE A 202 2.22 -13.04 16.03
N GLN A 203 2.47 -11.91 15.36
CA GLN A 203 1.44 -10.91 15.05
C GLN A 203 0.33 -11.51 14.20
N THR A 204 0.68 -12.27 13.16
CA THR A 204 -0.30 -12.95 12.29
C THR A 204 -1.09 -14.00 13.06
N PHE A 205 -0.45 -14.74 13.96
CA PHE A 205 -1.11 -15.71 14.85
C PHE A 205 -2.09 -15.05 15.82
N ILE A 206 -1.70 -13.95 16.46
CA ILE A 206 -2.57 -13.15 17.34
C ILE A 206 -3.76 -12.60 16.55
N LEU A 207 -3.54 -12.05 15.35
CA LEU A 207 -4.59 -11.53 14.48
C LEU A 207 -5.56 -12.63 14.03
N ASN A 208 -5.06 -13.83 13.72
CA ASN A 208 -5.90 -14.96 13.32
C ASN A 208 -6.70 -15.54 14.49
N LYS A 209 -6.12 -15.55 15.70
CA LYS A 209 -6.77 -16.10 16.90
C LYS A 209 -7.71 -15.12 17.59
N PHE A 210 -7.45 -13.82 17.45
CA PHE A 210 -8.28 -12.72 17.92
C PHE A 210 -8.57 -11.73 16.78
N PRO A 211 -9.42 -12.12 15.80
CA PRO A 211 -9.72 -11.29 14.61
C PRO A 211 -10.32 -9.92 14.94
N ASN A 212 -10.79 -9.72 16.17
CA ASN A 212 -11.36 -8.46 16.64
C ASN A 212 -10.48 -7.64 17.61
N TYR A 213 -9.27 -8.10 17.93
CA TYR A 213 -8.37 -7.36 18.82
C TYR A 213 -7.94 -6.01 18.22
N GLY A 214 -7.66 -5.99 16.90
CA GLY A 214 -7.36 -4.75 16.16
C GLY A 214 -8.60 -4.01 15.64
N THR A 215 -9.68 -4.73 15.30
CA THR A 215 -10.86 -4.13 14.64
C THR A 215 -11.75 -3.33 15.59
N ASN A 216 -11.74 -3.63 16.89
CA ASN A 216 -12.43 -2.79 17.87
C ASN A 216 -11.66 -1.49 18.09
N LEU A 217 -10.33 -1.53 18.18
CA LEU A 217 -9.46 -0.34 18.25
C LEU A 217 -9.64 0.56 17.02
N THR A 218 -9.62 0.00 15.80
CA THR A 218 -9.89 0.78 14.58
C THR A 218 -11.36 1.18 14.42
N LYS A 219 -12.34 0.42 14.95
CA LYS A 219 -13.75 0.86 14.98
C LYS A 219 -13.98 2.04 15.94
N PHE A 220 -13.26 2.09 17.06
CA PHE A 220 -13.29 3.22 18.00
C PHE A 220 -12.54 4.44 17.45
N GLU A 221 -11.46 4.26 16.69
CA GLU A 221 -10.77 5.32 15.93
C GLU A 221 -11.65 5.85 14.77
N ASP A 222 -12.26 4.95 14.01
CA ASP A 222 -13.17 5.25 12.91
C ASP A 222 -14.36 6.10 13.36
N LYS A 223 -14.95 5.82 14.53
CA LYS A 223 -16.12 6.58 15.01
C LYS A 223 -15.79 8.01 15.42
N ALA A 224 -14.52 8.28 15.78
CA ALA A 224 -14.06 9.59 16.24
C ALA A 224 -13.39 10.44 15.12
N ILE A 225 -13.02 9.82 13.99
CA ILE A 225 -12.41 10.48 12.82
C ILE A 225 -13.40 10.57 11.64
N LYS A 226 -14.47 9.75 11.60
CA LYS A 226 -15.59 9.81 10.61
C LYS A 226 -16.47 11.05 10.74
N LYS A 227 -15.88 12.23 10.60
CA LYS A 227 -16.64 13.38 10.11
C LYS A 227 -16.02 14.07 8.90
N GLN A 228 -14.78 13.74 8.55
CA GLN A 228 -14.16 14.28 7.34
C GLN A 228 -13.31 13.22 6.65
N LEU A 229 -13.74 12.77 5.47
CA LEU A 229 -12.89 12.03 4.52
C LEU A 229 -11.58 12.80 4.30
N PRO A 230 -10.45 12.11 4.05
CA PRO A 230 -9.18 12.78 3.78
C PRO A 230 -9.30 13.75 2.60
N LYS A 231 -8.50 14.82 2.58
CA LYS A 231 -8.35 15.70 1.40
C LYS A 231 -7.08 15.30 0.69
N LEU A 232 -7.20 14.65 -0.47
CA LEU A 232 -6.07 14.07 -1.23
C LEU A 232 -5.51 15.04 -2.29
N GLY A 233 -6.10 16.22 -2.42
CA GLY A 233 -5.73 17.23 -3.41
C GLY A 233 -6.94 17.73 -4.18
N ASN A 234 -6.77 18.77 -4.99
CA ASN A 234 -7.80 19.21 -5.92
C ASN A 234 -7.78 18.31 -7.15
N ALA A 235 -8.96 18.03 -7.70
CA ALA A 235 -9.07 17.28 -8.94
C ALA A 235 -8.55 18.10 -10.12
N SER A 236 -7.69 17.48 -10.93
CA SER A 236 -7.23 18.03 -12.20
C SER A 236 -8.37 18.07 -13.23
N GLU A 237 -8.32 19.01 -14.17
CA GLU A 237 -9.29 19.07 -15.26
C GLU A 237 -9.18 17.86 -16.20
N ILE A 238 -10.27 17.58 -16.92
CA ILE A 238 -10.34 16.50 -17.90
C ILE A 238 -9.80 17.02 -19.23
N ILE A 239 -8.71 16.41 -19.68
CA ILE A 239 -8.04 16.75 -20.93
C ILE A 239 -8.34 15.63 -21.92
N ALA A 240 -9.31 15.86 -22.81
CA ALA A 240 -9.71 14.86 -23.79
C ALA A 240 -8.61 14.67 -24.85
N GLY A 241 -8.19 13.41 -25.05
CA GLY A 241 -7.34 13.00 -26.17
C GLY A 241 -8.14 12.48 -27.37
N GLY A 242 -9.47 12.57 -27.33
CA GLY A 242 -10.35 12.05 -28.37
C GLY A 242 -11.81 12.39 -28.16
N GLN A 243 -12.69 11.50 -28.61
CA GLN A 243 -14.13 11.74 -28.64
C GLN A 243 -14.77 11.59 -27.24
N TRP A 244 -15.82 12.39 -27.00
CA TRP A 244 -16.76 12.19 -25.90
C TRP A 244 -17.97 11.39 -26.35
N PHE A 245 -18.43 10.48 -25.48
CA PHE A 245 -19.60 9.64 -25.67
C PHE A 245 -20.62 9.87 -24.56
N GLY A 246 -21.91 9.80 -24.90
CA GLY A 246 -23.01 9.95 -23.95
C GLY A 246 -23.22 11.36 -23.40
N SER A 247 -22.40 12.35 -23.78
CA SER A 247 -22.54 13.75 -23.37
C SER A 247 -21.69 14.69 -24.23
N THR A 248 -21.95 16.00 -24.14
CA THR A 248 -20.99 17.03 -24.53
C THR A 248 -19.82 17.07 -23.54
N PRO A 249 -18.63 17.59 -23.92
CA PRO A 249 -17.49 17.68 -23.03
C PRO A 249 -17.82 18.27 -21.65
N LEU A 250 -17.41 17.59 -20.60
CA LEU A 250 -17.60 18.01 -19.21
C LEU A 250 -16.27 18.49 -18.62
N THR A 251 -16.34 19.46 -17.71
CA THR A 251 -15.20 19.97 -16.94
C THR A 251 -15.44 19.79 -15.45
N ILE A 252 -14.38 19.58 -14.68
CA ILE A 252 -14.45 19.48 -13.22
C ILE A 252 -14.98 20.80 -12.64
N ALA A 253 -14.52 21.94 -13.15
CA ALA A 253 -15.01 23.25 -12.73
C ALA A 253 -16.51 23.44 -12.98
N GLY A 254 -17.03 22.97 -14.13
CA GLY A 254 -18.45 23.02 -14.48
C GLY A 254 -19.32 22.06 -13.67
N LEU A 255 -18.71 21.06 -13.02
CA LEU A 255 -19.37 20.06 -12.19
C LEU A 255 -19.31 20.37 -10.69
N LYS A 256 -18.75 21.52 -10.29
CA LYS A 256 -18.80 21.99 -8.89
C LYS A 256 -20.24 21.97 -8.36
N GLY A 257 -20.39 21.56 -7.10
CA GLY A 257 -21.69 21.29 -6.47
C GLY A 257 -22.17 19.85 -6.59
N LYS A 258 -21.56 19.03 -7.47
CA LYS A 258 -21.86 17.61 -7.62
C LYS A 258 -20.76 16.73 -7.05
N VAL A 259 -21.08 15.49 -6.72
CA VAL A 259 -20.09 14.47 -6.39
C VAL A 259 -19.65 13.81 -7.69
N ILE A 260 -18.36 13.72 -7.95
CA ILE A 260 -17.84 13.22 -9.23
C ILE A 260 -17.04 11.94 -8.97
N LEU A 261 -17.27 10.91 -9.78
CA LEU A 261 -16.42 9.72 -9.85
C LEU A 261 -15.73 9.71 -11.21
N ILE A 262 -14.40 9.79 -11.20
CA ILE A 262 -13.57 9.49 -12.36
C ILE A 262 -13.22 8.00 -12.32
N ASP A 263 -13.57 7.28 -13.38
CA ASP A 263 -13.32 5.84 -13.54
C ASP A 263 -12.40 5.61 -14.74
N PHE A 264 -11.13 5.33 -14.50
CA PHE A 264 -10.17 4.96 -15.54
C PHE A 264 -10.36 3.51 -15.94
N TRP A 265 -10.56 3.28 -17.23
CA TRP A 265 -10.80 1.95 -17.78
C TRP A 265 -10.28 1.81 -19.21
N THR A 266 -10.13 0.57 -19.66
CA THR A 266 -9.99 0.24 -21.08
C THR A 266 -10.83 -0.99 -21.38
N TYR A 267 -11.34 -1.14 -22.61
CA TYR A 267 -12.36 -2.15 -22.91
C TYR A 267 -11.80 -3.57 -23.02
N THR A 268 -10.50 -3.78 -23.29
CA THR A 268 -9.92 -5.13 -23.29
C THR A 268 -9.37 -5.58 -21.93
N CYS A 269 -9.40 -4.73 -20.91
CA CYS A 269 -8.94 -5.09 -19.56
C CYS A 269 -10.02 -5.88 -18.80
N ILE A 270 -9.72 -7.14 -18.44
CA ILE A 270 -10.68 -7.99 -17.72
C ILE A 270 -11.07 -7.42 -16.34
N ASN A 271 -10.10 -6.83 -15.62
CA ASN A 271 -10.33 -6.21 -14.32
C ASN A 271 -11.32 -5.03 -14.45
N CYS A 272 -11.21 -4.26 -15.54
CA CYS A 272 -12.18 -3.22 -15.88
C CYS A 272 -13.55 -3.83 -16.19
N GLN A 273 -13.64 -4.82 -17.08
CA GLN A 273 -14.91 -5.45 -17.44
C GLN A 273 -15.68 -5.99 -16.23
N ARG A 274 -14.99 -6.62 -15.26
CA ARG A 274 -15.62 -7.07 -14.00
C ARG A 274 -16.07 -5.92 -13.10
N THR A 275 -15.44 -4.76 -13.22
CA THR A 275 -15.72 -3.55 -12.44
C THR A 275 -16.88 -2.71 -13.01
N LEU A 276 -17.01 -2.65 -14.33
CA LEU A 276 -18.00 -1.82 -15.04
C LEU A 276 -19.46 -2.02 -14.56
N PRO A 277 -19.96 -3.26 -14.28
CA PRO A 277 -21.31 -3.46 -13.77
C PRO A 277 -21.58 -2.73 -12.43
N TYR A 278 -20.58 -2.66 -11.53
CA TYR A 278 -20.72 -1.93 -10.26
C TYR A 278 -20.80 -0.43 -10.49
N VAL A 279 -19.96 0.11 -11.39
CA VAL A 279 -19.95 1.54 -11.74
C VAL A 279 -21.27 1.95 -12.40
N GLN A 280 -21.76 1.17 -13.36
CA GLN A 280 -23.05 1.39 -14.01
C GLN A 280 -24.23 1.28 -13.02
N LYS A 281 -24.15 0.39 -12.03
CA LYS A 281 -25.15 0.30 -10.94
C LYS A 281 -25.15 1.56 -10.08
N TRP A 282 -23.97 2.09 -9.70
CA TRP A 282 -23.88 3.34 -8.95
C TRP A 282 -24.40 4.53 -9.74
N TRP A 283 -24.09 4.60 -11.04
CA TRP A 283 -24.64 5.63 -11.93
C TRP A 283 -26.17 5.62 -11.89
N THR A 284 -26.76 4.45 -12.14
CA THR A 284 -28.22 4.29 -12.14
C THR A 284 -28.84 4.66 -10.80
N LYS A 285 -28.19 4.33 -9.69
CA LYS A 285 -28.71 4.53 -8.33
C LYS A 285 -28.59 5.98 -7.83
N TYR A 286 -27.53 6.70 -8.22
CA TYR A 286 -27.16 7.97 -7.59
C TYR A 286 -27.11 9.18 -8.52
N LYS A 287 -27.25 9.01 -9.85
CA LYS A 287 -27.21 10.14 -10.80
C LYS A 287 -28.21 11.25 -10.45
N ASP A 288 -29.43 10.88 -10.07
CA ASP A 288 -30.51 11.81 -9.72
C ASP A 288 -30.33 12.42 -8.31
N ARG A 289 -29.34 11.95 -7.54
CA ARG A 289 -28.97 12.47 -6.23
C ARG A 289 -27.72 13.35 -6.26
N GLY A 290 -27.19 13.64 -7.45
CA GLY A 290 -26.04 14.51 -7.64
C GLY A 290 -24.70 13.80 -7.83
N LEU A 291 -24.69 12.50 -8.11
CA LEU A 291 -23.48 11.81 -8.57
C LEU A 291 -23.30 12.03 -10.09
N VAL A 292 -22.08 12.33 -10.51
CA VAL A 292 -21.66 12.31 -11.92
C VAL A 292 -20.52 11.33 -12.06
N ILE A 293 -20.68 10.33 -12.94
CA ILE A 293 -19.60 9.40 -13.28
C ILE A 293 -19.05 9.80 -14.64
N ILE A 294 -17.72 9.85 -14.76
CA ILE A 294 -17.03 10.03 -16.04
C ILE A 294 -16.07 8.86 -16.22
N GLY A 295 -16.36 8.03 -17.20
CA GLY A 295 -15.46 6.96 -17.62
C GLY A 295 -14.34 7.55 -18.47
N VAL A 296 -13.11 7.56 -17.97
CA VAL A 296 -11.93 7.97 -18.74
C VAL A 296 -11.36 6.72 -19.40
N HIS A 297 -11.59 6.61 -20.70
CA HIS A 297 -11.07 5.51 -21.51
C HIS A 297 -9.64 5.83 -21.94
N SER A 298 -8.67 5.35 -21.16
CA SER A 298 -7.24 5.45 -21.47
C SER A 298 -6.80 4.13 -22.13
N PRO A 299 -6.43 4.11 -23.42
CA PRO A 299 -6.19 2.89 -24.18
C PRO A 299 -4.88 2.22 -23.77
N GLU A 300 -4.89 0.92 -23.54
CA GLU A 300 -3.71 0.10 -23.30
C GLU A 300 -2.97 -0.28 -24.59
N PHE A 301 -3.71 -0.44 -25.69
CA PHE A 301 -3.19 -0.77 -27.02
C PHE A 301 -3.64 0.24 -28.09
N GLU A 302 -2.86 0.39 -29.18
CA GLU A 302 -3.19 1.36 -30.25
C GLU A 302 -4.58 1.19 -30.86
N PHE A 303 -5.06 -0.05 -31.04
CA PHE A 303 -6.38 -0.30 -31.63
C PHE A 303 -7.54 0.15 -30.73
N GLU A 304 -7.29 0.35 -29.43
CA GLU A 304 -8.28 0.84 -28.48
C GLU A 304 -8.53 2.35 -28.59
N LYS A 305 -7.67 3.08 -29.33
CA LYS A 305 -7.89 4.50 -29.67
C LYS A 305 -9.03 4.70 -30.66
N ASN A 306 -9.43 3.66 -31.40
CA ASN A 306 -10.45 3.77 -32.43
C ASN A 306 -11.82 4.09 -31.80
N PRO A 307 -12.43 5.25 -32.08
CA PRO A 307 -13.69 5.66 -31.46
C PRO A 307 -14.85 4.68 -31.75
N ASN A 308 -14.83 3.98 -32.89
CA ASN A 308 -15.86 3.00 -33.21
C ASN A 308 -15.76 1.75 -32.31
N ASN A 309 -14.54 1.33 -31.97
CA ASN A 309 -14.32 0.21 -31.06
C ASN A 309 -14.78 0.58 -29.64
N VAL A 310 -14.44 1.79 -29.19
CA VAL A 310 -14.89 2.32 -27.88
C VAL A 310 -16.42 2.45 -27.83
N ALA A 311 -17.03 3.02 -28.87
CA ALA A 311 -18.49 3.16 -28.96
C ALA A 311 -19.21 1.81 -28.92
N LYS A 312 -18.66 0.80 -29.62
CA LYS A 312 -19.17 -0.56 -29.57
C LYS A 312 -19.04 -1.15 -28.15
N ALA A 313 -17.88 -1.02 -27.51
CA ALA A 313 -17.67 -1.50 -26.15
C ALA A 313 -18.62 -0.83 -25.12
N ILE A 314 -18.83 0.49 -25.22
CA ILE A 314 -19.79 1.23 -24.39
C ILE A 314 -21.19 0.61 -24.52
N LYS A 315 -21.61 0.28 -25.75
CA LYS A 315 -22.89 -0.36 -26.02
C LYS A 315 -22.93 -1.80 -25.49
N ASP A 316 -21.90 -2.60 -25.74
CA ASP A 316 -21.82 -4.01 -25.36
C ASP A 316 -21.84 -4.17 -23.82
N PHE A 317 -21.21 -3.26 -23.08
CA PHE A 317 -21.22 -3.24 -21.62
C PHE A 317 -22.40 -2.47 -21.01
N GLY A 318 -23.28 -1.87 -21.82
CA GLY A 318 -24.46 -1.14 -21.36
C GLY A 318 -24.12 0.12 -20.54
N LEU A 319 -23.01 0.80 -20.85
CA LEU A 319 -22.59 2.00 -20.14
C LEU A 319 -23.43 3.19 -20.59
N THR A 320 -24.02 3.88 -19.63
CA THR A 320 -24.92 5.03 -19.88
C THR A 320 -24.44 6.33 -19.25
N TYR A 321 -23.32 6.29 -18.53
CA TYR A 321 -22.64 7.48 -18.03
C TYR A 321 -21.71 8.07 -19.10
N PRO A 322 -21.38 9.36 -19.02
CA PRO A 322 -20.38 10.00 -19.87
C PRO A 322 -19.06 9.24 -19.95
N VAL A 323 -18.52 9.07 -21.16
CA VAL A 323 -17.20 8.50 -21.40
C VAL A 323 -16.38 9.46 -22.26
N VAL A 324 -15.10 9.63 -21.93
CA VAL A 324 -14.13 10.42 -22.70
C VAL A 324 -12.95 9.55 -23.10
N GLN A 325 -12.47 9.69 -24.34
CA GLN A 325 -11.20 9.09 -24.74
C GLN A 325 -10.02 9.94 -24.27
N ASP A 326 -9.05 9.27 -23.65
CA ASP A 326 -7.79 9.83 -23.20
C ASP A 326 -6.63 9.19 -23.98
N ASN A 327 -6.69 9.30 -25.31
CA ASN A 327 -5.77 8.62 -26.23
C ASN A 327 -4.30 9.04 -26.07
N ASP A 328 -4.07 10.24 -25.56
CA ASP A 328 -2.74 10.82 -25.32
C ASP A 328 -2.29 10.70 -23.85
N PHE A 329 -3.09 10.02 -23.01
CA PHE A 329 -2.85 9.87 -21.56
C PHE A 329 -2.74 11.21 -20.80
N ALA A 330 -3.27 12.31 -21.34
CA ALA A 330 -3.17 13.62 -20.71
C ALA A 330 -3.96 13.68 -19.39
N THR A 331 -5.17 13.11 -19.38
CA THR A 331 -5.96 13.01 -18.14
C THR A 331 -5.34 11.99 -17.18
N TRP A 332 -4.89 10.84 -17.70
CA TRP A 332 -4.17 9.83 -16.93
C TRP A 332 -2.97 10.41 -16.18
N GLN A 333 -2.10 11.17 -16.87
CA GLN A 333 -0.94 11.81 -16.27
C GLN A 333 -1.32 12.93 -15.30
N ALA A 334 -2.36 13.72 -15.61
CA ALA A 334 -2.83 14.78 -14.73
C ALA A 334 -3.38 14.27 -13.39
N TYR A 335 -3.81 13.00 -13.32
CA TYR A 335 -4.26 12.31 -12.11
C TYR A 335 -3.18 11.42 -11.48
N ASP A 336 -1.95 11.44 -12.02
CA ASP A 336 -0.85 10.56 -11.63
C ASP A 336 -1.28 9.08 -11.55
N ASN A 337 -2.13 8.65 -12.49
CA ASN A 337 -2.64 7.28 -12.50
C ASN A 337 -1.58 6.31 -13.03
N GLN A 338 -1.63 5.07 -12.56
CA GLN A 338 -0.69 4.00 -12.96
C GLN A 338 -1.39 2.65 -13.21
N TYR A 339 -2.72 2.58 -13.08
CA TYR A 339 -3.45 1.31 -13.05
C TYR A 339 -4.79 1.34 -13.78
N TRP A 340 -5.18 0.18 -14.29
CA TRP A 340 -6.53 -0.13 -14.74
C TRP A 340 -7.15 -1.26 -13.89
N PRO A 341 -8.40 -1.12 -13.40
CA PRO A 341 -9.15 0.12 -13.28
C PRO A 341 -8.60 1.02 -12.16
N ALA A 342 -8.94 2.31 -12.22
CA ALA A 342 -8.67 3.25 -11.12
C ALA A 342 -9.84 4.20 -10.89
N LYS A 343 -10.09 4.58 -9.64
CA LYS A 343 -11.23 5.41 -9.23
C LYS A 343 -10.76 6.59 -8.41
N TYR A 344 -11.32 7.75 -8.72
CA TYR A 344 -11.12 8.98 -7.95
C TYR A 344 -12.48 9.59 -7.64
N LEU A 345 -12.83 9.66 -6.34
CA LEU A 345 -14.04 10.31 -5.87
C LEU A 345 -13.73 11.73 -5.44
N ILE A 346 -14.48 12.66 -6.01
CA ILE A 346 -14.32 14.10 -5.87
C ILE A 346 -15.59 14.64 -5.21
N ASP A 347 -15.42 15.48 -4.20
CA ASP A 347 -16.54 16.15 -3.54
C ASP A 347 -17.08 17.35 -4.32
N ARG A 348 -18.10 17.99 -3.76
CA ARG A 348 -18.79 19.15 -4.34
C ARG A 348 -17.88 20.37 -4.53
N ASP A 349 -16.77 20.44 -3.82
CA ASP A 349 -15.82 21.55 -3.90
C ASP A 349 -14.74 21.31 -4.99
N GLY A 350 -14.71 20.11 -5.59
CA GLY A 350 -13.68 19.70 -6.54
C GLY A 350 -12.45 19.09 -5.86
N THR A 351 -12.56 18.66 -4.60
CA THR A 351 -11.46 18.02 -3.87
C THR A 351 -11.57 16.50 -3.95
N ILE A 352 -10.46 15.81 -4.25
CA ILE A 352 -10.39 14.35 -4.21
C ILE A 352 -10.46 13.90 -2.74
N ARG A 353 -11.42 13.02 -2.44
CA ARG A 353 -11.68 12.51 -1.08
C ARG A 353 -11.41 11.02 -0.92
N TYR A 354 -11.31 10.30 -2.03
CA TYR A 354 -11.01 8.87 -2.03
C TYR A 354 -10.44 8.45 -3.37
N THR A 355 -9.50 7.50 -3.32
CA THR A 355 -8.92 6.85 -4.49
C THR A 355 -8.89 5.35 -4.29
N HIS A 356 -9.15 4.60 -5.36
CA HIS A 356 -8.99 3.15 -5.35
C HIS A 356 -8.32 2.68 -6.65
N PHE A 357 -7.24 1.93 -6.51
CA PHE A 357 -6.49 1.36 -7.62
C PHE A 357 -6.72 -0.16 -7.68
N GLY A 358 -6.94 -0.67 -8.88
CA GLY A 358 -7.23 -2.07 -9.14
C GLY A 358 -8.71 -2.44 -8.96
N GLU A 359 -9.00 -3.72 -9.14
CA GLU A 359 -10.32 -4.29 -8.96
C GLU A 359 -10.66 -4.45 -7.47
N GLY A 360 -11.91 -4.17 -7.09
CA GLY A 360 -12.49 -4.54 -5.80
C GLY A 360 -13.01 -3.36 -4.99
N LYS A 361 -13.07 -3.57 -3.67
CA LYS A 361 -13.51 -2.58 -2.67
C LYS A 361 -14.82 -1.86 -3.03
N TYR A 362 -15.76 -2.55 -3.67
CA TYR A 362 -17.01 -1.97 -4.16
C TYR A 362 -17.88 -1.41 -3.02
N ASP A 363 -18.03 -2.15 -1.92
CA ASP A 363 -18.80 -1.71 -0.75
C ASP A 363 -18.18 -0.48 -0.08
N GLU A 364 -16.85 -0.45 0.01
CA GLU A 364 -16.10 0.69 0.55
C GLU A 364 -16.31 1.93 -0.33
N THR A 365 -16.13 1.78 -1.65
CA THR A 365 -16.30 2.86 -2.63
C THR A 365 -17.74 3.39 -2.62
N GLU A 366 -18.74 2.52 -2.64
CA GLU A 366 -20.15 2.92 -2.59
C GLU A 366 -20.49 3.65 -1.29
N LYS A 367 -19.91 3.22 -0.16
CA LYS A 367 -20.09 3.90 1.11
C LYS A 367 -19.51 5.32 1.09
N ILE A 368 -18.37 5.54 0.44
CA ILE A 368 -17.81 6.89 0.28
C ILE A 368 -18.70 7.74 -0.65
N ILE A 369 -19.22 7.17 -1.74
CA ILE A 369 -20.21 7.85 -2.60
C ILE A 369 -21.40 8.31 -1.76
N GLN A 370 -21.95 7.42 -0.93
CA GLN A 370 -23.07 7.72 -0.04
C GLN A 370 -22.75 8.81 0.98
N GLU A 371 -21.56 8.77 1.59
CA GLU A 371 -21.09 9.79 2.54
C GLU A 371 -20.95 11.16 1.88
N LEU A 372 -20.35 11.23 0.68
CA LEU A 372 -20.24 12.46 -0.09
C LEU A 372 -21.59 12.99 -0.53
N LEU A 373 -22.53 12.11 -0.89
CA LEU A 373 -23.88 12.52 -1.27
C LEU A 373 -24.75 12.91 -0.07
N GLY A 374 -24.41 12.47 1.14
CA GLY A 374 -25.22 12.65 2.34
C GLY A 374 -26.44 11.73 2.38
N THR A 375 -26.30 10.50 1.86
CA THR A 375 -27.38 9.51 1.80
C THR A 375 -26.98 8.20 2.47
N THR A 376 -27.96 7.40 2.88
CA THR A 376 -27.74 6.07 3.46
C THR A 376 -28.65 5.08 2.75
N ALA A 377 -28.13 4.43 1.71
CA ALA A 377 -28.86 3.42 0.95
C ALA A 377 -28.27 2.04 1.24
N GLU A 378 -29.07 0.99 1.13
CA GLU A 378 -28.57 -0.38 1.29
C GLU A 378 -27.48 -0.67 0.25
N ILE A 379 -26.34 -1.21 0.73
CA ILE A 379 -25.22 -1.63 -0.10
C ILE A 379 -25.35 -3.15 -0.27
N SER A 380 -25.51 -3.59 -1.50
CA SER A 380 -25.63 -5.01 -1.86
C SER A 380 -24.86 -5.23 -3.16
N ASN A 381 -23.53 -5.31 -3.04
CA ASN A 381 -22.67 -5.66 -4.16
C ASN A 381 -22.41 -7.17 -4.14
N SER A 382 -22.37 -7.79 -5.33
CA SER A 382 -21.93 -9.17 -5.46
C SER A 382 -20.48 -9.30 -4.97
N LYS A 383 -20.17 -10.41 -4.29
CA LYS A 383 -18.79 -10.71 -3.93
C LYS A 383 -18.02 -11.11 -5.18
N SER A 384 -17.04 -10.30 -5.57
CA SER A 384 -16.01 -10.71 -6.54
C SER A 384 -15.01 -11.64 -5.84
N GLN A 385 -14.77 -12.80 -6.42
CA GLN A 385 -13.64 -13.67 -6.07
C GLN A 385 -12.80 -13.82 -7.33
N ASN A 386 -11.53 -13.45 -7.23
CA ASN A 386 -10.54 -13.64 -8.29
C ASN A 386 -9.57 -14.72 -7.80
N PHE A 387 -9.41 -15.76 -8.61
CA PHE A 387 -8.57 -16.92 -8.29
C PHE A 387 -7.29 -16.98 -9.13
N ALA A 388 -6.89 -15.87 -9.74
CA ALA A 388 -5.67 -15.77 -10.52
C ALA A 388 -4.44 -15.48 -9.65
N ARG A 389 -3.39 -16.28 -9.86
CA ARG A 389 -2.02 -16.04 -9.36
C ARG A 389 -1.05 -15.67 -10.47
N THR A 390 -1.35 -16.06 -11.71
CA THR A 390 -0.55 -15.66 -12.87
C THR A 390 -0.75 -14.16 -13.15
N PRO A 391 0.34 -13.38 -13.25
CA PRO A 391 0.26 -11.98 -13.62
C PRO A 391 -0.10 -11.84 -15.11
N GLU A 392 -0.63 -10.68 -15.48
CA GLU A 392 -0.83 -10.33 -16.88
C GLU A 392 0.44 -10.55 -17.69
N THR A 393 0.30 -11.26 -18.81
CA THR A 393 1.43 -11.73 -19.61
C THR A 393 1.33 -11.13 -21.00
N TYR A 394 2.15 -10.10 -21.25
CA TYR A 394 2.24 -9.44 -22.55
C TYR A 394 3.05 -10.28 -23.55
N LEU A 395 2.59 -10.32 -24.81
CA LEU A 395 3.28 -11.00 -25.90
C LEU A 395 4.16 -10.03 -26.72
N GLY A 396 3.88 -8.72 -26.65
CA GLY A 396 4.70 -7.67 -27.26
C GLY A 396 6.05 -7.47 -26.56
N SER A 397 7.08 -7.16 -27.34
CA SER A 397 8.45 -7.03 -26.83
C SER A 397 8.67 -5.79 -25.95
N ALA A 398 7.81 -4.76 -26.04
CA ALA A 398 7.98 -3.54 -25.27
C ALA A 398 7.71 -3.74 -23.77
N ARG A 399 6.77 -4.63 -23.42
CA ARG A 399 6.41 -4.95 -22.03
C ARG A 399 6.92 -6.32 -21.57
N ASN A 400 7.32 -7.20 -22.49
CA ASN A 400 7.93 -8.49 -22.17
C ASN A 400 9.15 -8.79 -23.06
N PRO A 401 10.28 -8.08 -22.87
CA PRO A 401 11.46 -8.23 -23.73
C PRO A 401 12.11 -9.63 -23.62
N PHE A 402 11.92 -10.31 -22.49
CA PHE A 402 12.49 -11.64 -22.22
C PHE A 402 11.57 -12.80 -22.60
N LYS A 403 10.36 -12.53 -23.12
CA LYS A 403 9.35 -13.55 -23.47
C LYS A 403 9.10 -14.52 -22.31
N SER A 404 9.03 -13.99 -21.09
CA SER A 404 8.79 -14.78 -19.90
C SER A 404 7.32 -15.22 -19.85
N GLY A 405 7.08 -16.46 -19.43
CA GLY A 405 5.73 -16.98 -19.15
C GLY A 405 5.09 -17.81 -20.27
N PHE A 406 5.68 -17.86 -21.46
CA PHE A 406 5.18 -18.68 -22.57
C PHE A 406 6.30 -19.17 -23.49
N THR A 407 6.01 -20.22 -24.26
CA THR A 407 6.88 -20.80 -25.28
C THR A 407 6.20 -20.68 -26.63
N LEU A 408 6.96 -20.26 -27.65
CA LEU A 408 6.48 -20.15 -29.02
C LEU A 408 7.20 -21.18 -29.89
N THR A 409 6.44 -21.98 -30.65
CA THR A 409 6.95 -22.93 -31.65
C THR A 409 6.41 -22.58 -33.02
N GLY A 410 7.29 -22.62 -34.04
CA GLY A 410 6.99 -22.17 -35.40
C GLY A 410 7.59 -20.80 -35.72
N ASN A 411 7.19 -20.21 -36.86
CA ASN A 411 7.65 -18.90 -37.29
C ASN A 411 6.80 -17.81 -36.63
N TRP A 412 7.38 -17.07 -35.68
CA TRP A 412 6.69 -16.01 -34.93
C TRP A 412 7.30 -14.64 -35.18
N GLN A 413 6.45 -13.67 -35.48
CA GLN A 413 6.80 -12.27 -35.57
C GLN A 413 6.33 -11.55 -34.31
N ILE A 414 7.26 -10.96 -33.57
CA ILE A 414 6.97 -10.22 -32.33
C ILE A 414 7.26 -8.75 -32.58
N THR A 415 6.22 -7.95 -32.42
CA THR A 415 6.29 -6.49 -32.52
C THR A 415 6.39 -5.88 -31.11
N LYS A 416 6.39 -4.54 -31.02
CA LYS A 416 6.38 -3.85 -29.73
C LYS A 416 5.14 -4.19 -28.89
N GLU A 417 3.96 -4.31 -29.51
CA GLU A 417 2.68 -4.50 -28.79
C GLU A 417 2.15 -5.94 -28.83
N TYR A 418 2.36 -6.67 -29.93
CA TYR A 418 1.74 -7.98 -30.14
C TYR A 418 2.68 -8.99 -30.78
N ALA A 419 2.31 -10.27 -30.68
CA ALA A 419 2.92 -11.38 -31.42
C ALA A 419 1.93 -11.95 -32.46
N THR A 420 2.45 -12.49 -33.56
CA THR A 420 1.65 -13.18 -34.58
C THR A 420 2.45 -14.32 -35.23
N ALA A 421 1.75 -15.34 -35.71
CA ALA A 421 2.33 -16.50 -36.39
C ALA A 421 1.91 -16.54 -37.87
N PRO A 422 2.76 -16.06 -38.81
CA PRO A 422 2.41 -15.95 -40.23
C PRO A 422 2.02 -17.25 -40.92
N ASP A 423 2.67 -18.34 -40.55
CA ASP A 423 2.56 -19.64 -41.22
C ASP A 423 1.77 -20.64 -40.35
N GLY A 424 1.04 -20.14 -39.36
CA GLY A 424 0.57 -20.94 -38.22
C GLY A 424 1.68 -21.17 -37.20
N GLY A 425 1.29 -21.51 -35.98
CA GLY A 425 2.22 -21.66 -34.89
C GLY A 425 1.56 -22.26 -33.66
N VAL A 426 2.38 -22.60 -32.67
CA VAL A 426 1.93 -23.10 -31.38
C VAL A 426 2.45 -22.18 -30.28
N LEU A 427 1.55 -21.81 -29.36
CA LEU A 427 1.89 -21.11 -28.12
C LEU A 427 1.55 -22.02 -26.95
N GLU A 428 2.50 -22.23 -26.05
CA GLU A 428 2.29 -22.98 -24.82
C GLU A 428 2.58 -22.09 -23.61
N MET A 429 1.78 -22.19 -22.55
CA MET A 429 2.02 -21.46 -21.32
C MET A 429 1.52 -22.20 -20.09
N ASN A 430 2.21 -21.99 -18.98
CA ASN A 430 1.74 -22.43 -17.66
C ASN A 430 0.95 -21.30 -17.02
N PHE A 431 -0.21 -21.61 -16.47
CA PHE A 431 -1.01 -20.64 -15.73
C PHE A 431 -1.55 -21.22 -14.42
N ASP A 432 -1.89 -20.35 -13.48
CA ASP A 432 -2.45 -20.65 -12.15
C ASP A 432 -3.65 -19.72 -11.95
N ALA A 433 -4.83 -20.13 -12.45
CA ALA A 433 -6.08 -19.35 -12.46
C ALA A 433 -7.31 -20.25 -12.74
N ALA A 434 -8.54 -19.73 -12.57
CA ALA A 434 -9.77 -20.40 -12.97
C ALA A 434 -10.21 -20.01 -14.40
N ASN A 435 -9.95 -18.76 -14.77
CA ASN A 435 -10.27 -18.24 -16.09
C ASN A 435 -9.02 -17.70 -16.78
N VAL A 436 -8.91 -17.94 -18.09
CA VAL A 436 -7.88 -17.36 -18.94
C VAL A 436 -8.55 -16.61 -20.07
N TYR A 437 -8.07 -15.39 -20.27
CA TYR A 437 -8.52 -14.51 -21.33
C TYR A 437 -7.34 -14.07 -22.18
N LEU A 438 -7.58 -13.81 -23.45
CA LEU A 438 -6.54 -13.38 -24.39
C LEU A 438 -7.05 -12.21 -25.24
N VAL A 439 -6.31 -11.11 -25.24
CA VAL A 439 -6.60 -9.94 -26.07
C VAL A 439 -6.10 -10.22 -27.49
N MET A 440 -7.02 -10.22 -28.45
CA MET A 440 -6.71 -10.55 -29.84
C MET A 440 -7.41 -9.66 -30.84
N ARG A 441 -6.80 -9.58 -32.01
CA ARG A 441 -7.32 -8.88 -33.18
C ARG A 441 -7.12 -9.72 -34.45
N PRO A 442 -8.12 -9.80 -35.34
CA PRO A 442 -7.92 -10.39 -36.66
C PRO A 442 -7.06 -9.47 -37.53
N SER A 443 -6.19 -10.02 -38.38
CA SER A 443 -5.45 -9.21 -39.37
C SER A 443 -6.36 -8.79 -40.54
N ASN A 444 -6.85 -9.76 -41.32
CA ASN A 444 -7.71 -9.52 -42.51
C ASN A 444 -8.89 -10.49 -42.60
N LYS A 445 -8.73 -11.71 -42.10
CA LYS A 445 -9.75 -12.76 -42.08
C LYS A 445 -9.86 -13.31 -40.66
N PRO A 446 -11.02 -13.87 -40.29
CA PRO A 446 -11.13 -14.60 -39.04
C PRO A 446 -10.10 -15.72 -38.97
N ALA A 447 -9.42 -15.83 -37.83
CA ALA A 447 -8.40 -16.85 -37.58
C ALA A 447 -8.94 -17.91 -36.62
N LEU A 448 -8.86 -19.18 -37.00
CA LEU A 448 -9.22 -20.30 -36.13
C LEU A 448 -8.09 -20.58 -35.13
N ILE A 449 -8.46 -20.69 -33.87
CA ILE A 449 -7.58 -21.10 -32.78
C ILE A 449 -8.13 -22.38 -32.17
N LYS A 450 -7.27 -23.40 -32.06
CA LYS A 450 -7.56 -24.63 -31.31
C LYS A 450 -6.91 -24.56 -29.94
N ILE A 451 -7.70 -24.81 -28.91
CA ILE A 451 -7.29 -24.74 -27.52
C ILE A 451 -7.14 -26.16 -26.97
N TYR A 452 -6.02 -26.41 -26.33
CA TYR A 452 -5.74 -27.63 -25.58
C TYR A 452 -5.43 -27.26 -24.12
N LEU A 453 -6.02 -28.00 -23.19
CA LEU A 453 -5.79 -27.87 -21.76
C LEU A 453 -5.21 -29.19 -21.24
N ASP A 454 -4.03 -29.13 -20.63
CA ASP A 454 -3.30 -30.29 -20.10
C ASP A 454 -3.16 -31.43 -21.14
N GLY A 455 -2.89 -31.05 -22.39
CA GLY A 455 -2.71 -31.96 -23.53
C GLY A 455 -4.00 -32.51 -24.14
N ARG A 456 -5.19 -32.13 -23.64
CA ARG A 456 -6.49 -32.56 -24.18
C ARG A 456 -7.16 -31.43 -24.96
N PRO A 457 -7.82 -31.70 -26.10
CA PRO A 457 -8.64 -30.69 -26.78
C PRO A 457 -9.70 -30.13 -25.82
N TYR A 458 -9.79 -28.80 -25.75
CA TYR A 458 -10.72 -28.11 -24.87
C TYR A 458 -11.82 -27.40 -25.67
N ASN A 459 -11.45 -26.53 -26.61
CA ASN A 459 -12.38 -25.78 -27.45
C ASN A 459 -11.69 -25.24 -28.71
N GLU A 460 -12.46 -24.74 -29.67
CA GLU A 460 -11.97 -23.98 -30.81
C GLU A 460 -12.87 -22.77 -31.06
N PHE A 461 -12.30 -21.66 -31.51
CA PHE A 461 -13.06 -20.44 -31.81
C PHE A 461 -12.37 -19.60 -32.88
N PHE A 462 -13.12 -18.67 -33.46
CA PHE A 462 -12.61 -17.71 -34.43
C PHE A 462 -12.30 -16.37 -33.76
N VAL A 463 -11.12 -15.83 -34.06
CA VAL A 463 -10.78 -14.43 -33.78
C VAL A 463 -11.41 -13.58 -34.89
N ASP A 464 -12.49 -12.89 -34.57
CA ASP A 464 -13.35 -12.17 -35.54
C ASP A 464 -13.39 -10.65 -35.33
N SER A 465 -12.94 -10.17 -34.17
CA SER A 465 -13.06 -8.78 -33.75
C SER A 465 -11.99 -8.39 -32.72
N ASP A 466 -11.77 -7.09 -32.58
CA ASP A 466 -10.82 -6.49 -31.63
C ASP A 466 -11.41 -6.53 -30.21
N LYS A 467 -11.14 -7.59 -29.44
CA LYS A 467 -11.70 -7.76 -28.09
C LYS A 467 -10.86 -8.67 -27.21
N LEU A 468 -11.25 -8.72 -25.94
CA LEU A 468 -10.83 -9.76 -25.00
C LEU A 468 -11.66 -11.02 -25.25
N TYR A 469 -11.00 -12.16 -25.48
CA TYR A 469 -11.64 -13.46 -25.64
C TYR A 469 -11.51 -14.27 -24.37
N ASP A 470 -12.60 -14.90 -23.93
CA ASP A 470 -12.59 -15.95 -22.92
C ASP A 470 -12.18 -17.27 -23.58
N ILE A 471 -11.02 -17.80 -23.19
CA ILE A 471 -10.44 -19.00 -23.82
C ILE A 471 -10.49 -20.22 -22.91
N ILE A 472 -10.49 -20.04 -21.58
CA ILE A 472 -10.60 -21.12 -20.60
C ILE A 472 -11.50 -20.67 -19.46
N SER A 473 -12.46 -21.52 -19.09
CA SER A 473 -13.26 -21.39 -17.87
C SER A 473 -13.38 -22.75 -17.18
N ILE A 474 -12.68 -22.90 -16.04
CA ILE A 474 -12.69 -24.12 -15.22
C ILE A 474 -13.28 -23.85 -13.83
N LYS A 475 -13.90 -24.87 -13.22
CA LYS A 475 -14.56 -24.73 -11.90
C LYS A 475 -13.56 -24.69 -10.75
N ASP A 476 -12.49 -25.47 -10.87
CA ASP A 476 -11.48 -25.61 -9.82
C ASP A 476 -10.22 -24.84 -10.24
N PRO A 477 -9.90 -23.71 -9.58
CA PRO A 477 -8.68 -22.97 -9.88
C PRO A 477 -7.44 -23.81 -9.56
N GLY A 478 -6.43 -23.73 -10.42
CA GLY A 478 -5.20 -24.47 -10.23
C GLY A 478 -4.17 -24.22 -11.30
N ARG A 479 -3.07 -24.98 -11.22
CA ARG A 479 -1.98 -24.93 -12.20
C ARG A 479 -2.28 -25.85 -13.37
N HIS A 480 -2.25 -25.27 -14.57
CA HIS A 480 -2.55 -25.96 -15.81
C HIS A 480 -1.59 -25.54 -16.93
N ILE A 481 -1.54 -26.36 -17.98
CA ILE A 481 -0.80 -26.10 -19.21
C ILE A 481 -1.82 -25.75 -20.30
N LEU A 482 -1.75 -24.53 -20.80
CA LEU A 482 -2.48 -24.07 -21.96
C LEU A 482 -1.62 -24.26 -23.21
N LYS A 483 -2.18 -24.85 -24.26
CA LYS A 483 -1.60 -24.89 -25.60
C LYS A 483 -2.61 -24.35 -26.62
N LEU A 484 -2.17 -23.39 -27.42
CA LEU A 484 -2.93 -22.78 -28.51
C LEU A 484 -2.27 -23.11 -29.84
N GLU A 485 -3.04 -23.64 -30.79
CA GLU A 485 -2.61 -23.85 -32.17
C GLU A 485 -3.34 -22.86 -33.08
N PHE A 486 -2.56 -22.11 -33.87
CA PHE A 486 -3.05 -21.03 -34.74
C PHE A 486 -2.99 -21.46 -36.20
N ASP A 487 -4.02 -21.09 -36.96
CA ASP A 487 -4.00 -21.18 -38.42
C ASP A 487 -3.14 -20.08 -39.07
N ALA A 488 -3.00 -20.14 -40.40
CA ALA A 488 -2.19 -19.20 -41.18
C ALA A 488 -2.88 -17.83 -41.45
N ASN A 489 -3.93 -17.47 -40.70
CA ASN A 489 -4.67 -16.21 -40.90
C ASN A 489 -4.12 -15.03 -40.07
N LYS A 490 -2.95 -15.19 -39.44
CA LYS A 490 -2.17 -14.11 -38.80
C LYS A 490 -2.95 -13.34 -37.71
N PRO A 491 -3.56 -13.99 -36.71
CA PRO A 491 -4.13 -13.23 -35.59
C PRO A 491 -3.03 -12.46 -34.85
N GLN A 492 -3.37 -11.26 -34.38
CA GLN A 492 -2.50 -10.43 -33.54
C GLN A 492 -2.86 -10.71 -32.08
N LEU A 493 -1.88 -11.14 -31.29
CA LEU A 493 -2.04 -11.54 -29.89
C LEU A 493 -1.31 -10.54 -28.98
N TYR A 494 -2.03 -9.93 -28.04
CA TYR A 494 -1.52 -8.81 -27.25
C TYR A 494 -1.11 -9.22 -25.83
N ALA A 495 -2.06 -9.69 -25.02
CA ALA A 495 -1.82 -10.04 -23.62
C ALA A 495 -2.77 -11.13 -23.13
N PHE A 496 -2.26 -12.03 -22.28
CA PHE A 496 -3.07 -12.92 -21.46
C PHE A 496 -3.44 -12.24 -20.14
N THR A 497 -4.72 -12.33 -19.78
CA THR A 497 -5.23 -11.91 -18.48
C THR A 497 -6.02 -13.04 -17.82
N PHE A 498 -6.25 -12.94 -16.51
CA PHE A 498 -6.69 -14.08 -15.70
C PHE A 498 -7.84 -13.70 -14.74
N GLY A 499 -8.60 -14.70 -14.31
CA GLY A 499 -9.73 -14.55 -13.38
C GLY A 499 -9.84 -15.69 -12.39
#